data_AF-A0A6A4F1T6-F1
#
_entry.id   AF-A0A6A4F1T6-F1
#
_cell.length_a   1.000
_cell.length_b   1.000
_cell.length_c   1.000
_cell.angle_alpha   90.00
_cell.angle_beta   90.00
_cell.angle_gamma   90.00
#
_symmetry.space_group_name_H-M   'P 1'
#
loop_
_entity.id
_entity.type
_entity.pdbx_description
1 polymer ?
#
loop_
_entity_poly.entity_id
_entity_poly.type
_entity_poly.pdbx_seq_one_letter_code
_entity_poly.pdbx_strand_id
1 'polypeptide(L)'
;MKGLVNAISQQGYDNLKCALLGTVGNDTENLLYNSFMQHWNTTTDEWVMFKRGGLPHLTNNTNNTNNRLESKWGRVKEMIDGDFTIDELVPMLITL
;
A
#
# COMPACT_ATOMS: atom_id res chain seq x y z
N MET A 1 -9.98 0.88 0.18
CA MET A 1 -8.69 0.27 0.62
C MET A 1 -8.64 -0.08 2.11
N LYS A 2 -8.82 0.86 3.06
CA LYS A 2 -8.74 0.54 4.52
C LYS A 2 -9.61 -0.66 4.95
N GLY A 3 -10.81 -0.80 4.38
CA GLY A 3 -11.67 -1.96 4.64
C GLY A 3 -11.07 -3.30 4.20
N LEU A 4 -10.40 -3.35 3.04
CA LEU A 4 -9.75 -4.56 2.54
C LEU A 4 -8.56 -4.95 3.43
N VAL A 5 -7.75 -3.97 3.81
CA VAL A 5 -6.60 -4.17 4.70
C VAL A 5 -7.04 -4.74 6.04
N ASN A 6 -8.13 -4.20 6.60
CA ASN A 6 -8.66 -4.58 7.91
C ASN A 6 -9.68 -5.73 7.86
N ALA A 7 -9.82 -6.41 6.73
CA ALA A 7 -10.74 -7.54 6.64
C ALA A 7 -10.34 -8.61 7.67
N ILE A 8 -11.32 -9.07 8.45
CA ILE A 8 -11.15 -10.06 9.52
C ILE A 8 -11.50 -11.49 9.08
N SER A 9 -11.97 -11.66 7.84
CA SER A 9 -12.29 -12.96 7.25
C SER A 9 -12.19 -12.92 5.73
N GLN A 10 -12.04 -14.10 5.12
CA GLN A 10 -12.04 -14.29 3.67
C GLN A 10 -13.33 -13.75 3.04
N GLN A 11 -14.49 -14.06 3.63
CA GLN A 11 -15.78 -13.56 3.15
C GLN A 11 -15.88 -12.03 3.20
N GLY A 12 -15.40 -11.40 4.28
CA GLY A 12 -15.40 -9.95 4.41
C GLY A 12 -14.51 -9.29 3.36
N TYR A 13 -13.35 -9.88 3.09
CA TYR A 13 -12.46 -9.44 2.02
C TYR A 13 -13.11 -9.58 0.63
N ASP A 14 -13.72 -10.73 0.33
CA ASP A 14 -14.33 -10.98 -0.97
C ASP A 14 -15.51 -10.05 -1.25
N ASN A 15 -16.34 -9.76 -0.24
CA ASN A 15 -17.43 -8.79 -0.37
C ASN A 15 -16.89 -7.39 -0.71
N LEU A 16 -15.84 -6.95 -0.01
CA LEU A 16 -15.21 -5.65 -0.24
C LEU A 16 -14.47 -5.59 -1.58
N LYS A 17 -13.88 -6.70 -2.02
CA LYS A 17 -13.23 -6.83 -3.32
C LYS A 17 -14.27 -6.70 -4.44
N CYS A 18 -15.39 -7.42 -4.35
CA CYS A 18 -16.48 -7.30 -5.31
C CYS A 18 -17.04 -5.87 -5.35
N ALA A 19 -17.21 -5.22 -4.19
CA ALA A 19 -17.65 -3.82 -4.15
C ALA A 19 -16.64 -2.88 -4.83
N LEU A 20 -15.33 -3.06 -4.59
CA LEU A 20 -14.28 -2.27 -5.23
C LEU A 20 -14.29 -2.47 -6.76
N LEU A 21 -14.28 -3.71 -7.23
CA LEU A 21 -14.27 -4.02 -8.67
C LEU A 21 -15.57 -3.60 -9.36
N GLY A 22 -16.69 -3.58 -8.64
CA GLY A 22 -17.95 -3.02 -9.11
C GLY A 22 -17.87 -1.53 -9.42
N THR A 23 -16.99 -0.77 -8.75
CA THR A 23 -16.81 0.68 -9.04
C THR A 23 -16.20 0.96 -10.41
N VAL A 24 -15.47 -0.02 -10.97
CA VAL A 24 -14.94 0.04 -12.35
C VAL A 24 -15.81 -0.76 -13.32
N GLY A 25 -17.07 -1.02 -12.98
CA GLY A 25 -18.02 -1.73 -13.84
C GLY A 25 -17.72 -3.21 -14.04
N ASN A 26 -16.84 -3.80 -13.22
CA ASN A 26 -16.25 -5.13 -13.44
C ASN A 26 -15.57 -5.27 -14.82
N ASP A 27 -15.11 -4.15 -15.37
CA ASP A 27 -14.37 -4.13 -16.63
C ASP A 27 -12.97 -4.74 -16.40
N THR A 28 -12.76 -5.94 -16.96
CA THR A 28 -11.50 -6.67 -16.86
C THR A 28 -10.40 -6.06 -17.72
N GLU A 29 -10.70 -5.13 -18.62
CA GLU A 29 -9.68 -4.38 -19.39
C GLU A 29 -9.23 -3.12 -18.65
N ASN A 30 -9.99 -2.69 -17.63
CA ASN A 30 -9.66 -1.53 -16.83
C ASN A 30 -8.30 -1.68 -16.14
N LEU A 31 -7.45 -0.66 -16.25
CA LEU A 31 -6.10 -0.67 -15.68
C LEU A 31 -6.10 -0.86 -14.16
N LEU A 32 -7.07 -0.29 -13.45
CA LEU A 32 -7.20 -0.47 -12.00
C LEU A 32 -7.64 -1.90 -11.67
N TYR A 33 -8.58 -2.47 -12.43
CA TYR A 33 -8.99 -3.87 -12.26
C TYR A 33 -7.79 -4.80 -12.43
N ASN A 34 -7.07 -4.66 -13.53
CA ASN A 34 -5.91 -5.48 -13.87
C ASN A 34 -4.79 -5.35 -12.85
N SER A 35 -4.42 -4.11 -12.51
CA SER A 35 -3.37 -3.84 -11.51
C SER A 35 -3.75 -4.41 -10.14
N PHE A 36 -5.00 -4.26 -9.72
CA PHE A 36 -5.48 -4.81 -8.46
C PHE A 36 -5.43 -6.33 -8.44
N MET A 37 -5.96 -6.98 -9.48
CA MET A 37 -5.99 -8.44 -9.57
C MET A 37 -4.59 -9.05 -9.68
N GLN A 38 -3.68 -8.40 -10.41
CA GLN A 38 -2.32 -8.89 -10.63
C GLN A 38 -1.39 -8.67 -9.44
N HIS A 39 -1.47 -7.51 -8.77
CA HIS A 39 -0.47 -7.12 -7.78
C HIS A 39 -1.00 -7.10 -6.35
N TRP A 40 -2.24 -6.68 -6.12
CA TRP A 40 -2.80 -6.53 -4.78
C TRP A 40 -3.46 -7.82 -4.30
N ASN A 41 -4.30 -8.43 -5.14
CA ASN A 41 -5.05 -9.62 -4.75
C ASN A 41 -4.15 -10.87 -4.59
N THR A 42 -3.07 -10.96 -5.37
CA THR A 42 -2.08 -12.05 -5.31
C THR A 42 -1.17 -11.99 -4.08
N THR A 43 -1.03 -10.82 -3.46
CA THR A 43 -0.12 -10.56 -2.31
C THR A 43 -0.88 -10.38 -1.00
N THR A 44 -2.14 -10.80 -0.92
CA THR A 44 -3.02 -10.57 0.24
C THR A 44 -2.48 -11.10 1.57
N ASP A 45 -1.62 -12.12 1.54
CA ASP A 45 -0.97 -12.67 2.74
C ASP A 45 -0.03 -11.66 3.43
N GLU A 46 0.47 -10.66 2.69
CA GLU A 46 1.41 -9.66 3.22
C GLU A 46 0.71 -8.50 3.94
N TRP A 47 -0.51 -8.17 3.54
CA TRP A 47 -1.15 -6.90 3.93
C TRP A 47 -2.57 -7.04 4.51
N VAL A 48 -3.28 -8.14 4.29
CA VAL A 48 -4.63 -8.35 4.84
C VAL A 48 -4.59 -8.92 6.25
N MET A 49 -5.31 -8.28 7.19
CA MET A 49 -5.24 -8.59 8.62
C MET A 49 -5.53 -10.06 8.96
N PHE A 50 -6.61 -10.66 8.44
CA PHE A 50 -6.97 -12.04 8.80
C PHE A 50 -5.97 -13.10 8.32
N LYS A 51 -5.19 -12.81 7.27
CA LYS A 51 -4.16 -13.70 6.74
C LYS A 51 -2.84 -13.59 7.51
N ARG A 52 -2.67 -12.51 8.27
CA ARG A 52 -1.43 -12.19 8.98
C ARG A 52 -1.39 -12.68 10.43
N GLY A 53 -2.47 -13.25 10.96
CA GLY A 53 -2.64 -13.60 12.38
C GLY A 53 -1.62 -14.59 12.99
N GLY A 54 -0.74 -15.20 12.18
CA GLY A 54 0.34 -16.08 12.65
C GLY A 54 1.74 -15.43 12.69
N LEU A 55 1.89 -14.19 12.21
CA LEU A 55 3.18 -13.50 12.25
C LEU A 55 3.35 -12.79 13.59
N PRO A 56 4.51 -12.91 14.28
CA PRO A 56 4.78 -12.17 15.51
C PRO A 56 4.72 -10.68 15.20
N HIS A 57 3.56 -10.08 15.50
CA HIS A 57 3.32 -8.69 15.23
C HIS A 57 4.16 -7.87 16.20
N LEU A 58 5.08 -7.07 15.68
CA LEU A 58 5.75 -6.00 16.40
C LEU A 58 4.75 -4.89 16.78
N THR A 59 3.55 -5.20 17.29
CA THR A 59 2.53 -4.26 17.81
C THR A 59 2.25 -3.02 16.94
N ASN A 60 2.61 -3.05 15.66
CA ASN A 60 2.61 -1.95 14.71
C ASN A 60 1.63 -2.31 13.58
N ASN A 61 0.37 -2.44 13.99
CA ASN A 61 -0.77 -2.62 13.11
C ASN A 61 -0.69 -1.64 11.91
N THR A 62 -0.99 -2.16 10.72
CA THR A 62 -1.18 -1.62 9.36
C THR A 62 -1.30 -0.10 9.13
N ASN A 63 -1.64 0.71 10.13
CA ASN A 63 -1.71 2.16 10.06
C ASN A 63 -0.39 2.87 10.42
N ASN A 64 0.58 2.23 11.08
CA ASN A 64 1.77 2.94 11.57
C ASN A 64 3.01 2.83 10.65
N THR A 65 3.16 1.76 9.87
CA THR A 65 4.34 1.60 8.99
C THR A 65 4.23 2.41 7.71
N ASN A 66 3.08 2.37 7.02
CA ASN A 66 2.87 3.20 5.83
C ASN A 66 2.80 4.67 6.19
N ASN A 67 2.11 5.07 7.26
CA ASN A 67 2.14 6.47 7.70
C ASN A 67 3.56 6.94 8.07
N ARG A 68 4.39 6.05 8.64
CA ARG A 68 5.80 6.36 8.92
C ARG A 68 6.63 6.48 7.64
N LEU A 69 6.41 5.61 6.66
CA LEU A 69 7.08 5.67 5.36
C LEU A 69 6.64 6.92 4.56
N GLU A 70 5.33 7.19 4.50
CA GLU A 70 4.75 8.38 3.87
C GLU A 70 5.23 9.66 4.56
N SER A 71 5.34 9.68 5.89
CA SER A 71 5.91 10.82 6.63
C SER A 71 7.38 11.05 6.32
N LYS A 72 8.19 9.98 6.23
CA LYS A 72 9.60 10.09 5.79
C LYS A 72 9.69 10.58 4.34
N TRP A 73 8.84 10.06 3.46
CA TRP A 73 8.80 10.48 2.06
C TRP A 73 8.34 11.92 1.90
N GLY A 74 7.40 12.39 2.74
CA GLY A 74 6.98 13.78 2.81
C GLY A 74 8.13 14.72 3.11
N ARG A 75 8.93 14.41 4.14
CA ARG A 75 10.14 15.21 4.47
C ARG A 75 11.14 15.25 3.33
N VAL A 76 11.41 14.10 2.69
CA VAL A 76 12.33 14.03 1.54
C VAL A 76 11.85 14.94 0.40
N LYS A 77 10.55 14.97 0.11
CA LYS A 77 9.98 15.87 -0.91
C LYS A 77 10.06 17.35 -0.56
N GLU A 78 10.05 17.71 0.73
CA GLU A 78 10.22 19.11 1.14
C GLU A 78 11.66 19.61 0.95
N MET A 79 12.64 18.70 0.98
CA MET A 79 14.07 19.04 0.86
C MET A 79 14.60 18.95 -0.57
N ILE A 80 13.94 18.22 -1.46
CA ILE A 80 14.36 17.99 -2.84
C ILE A 80 13.60 18.90 -3.80
N ASP A 81 14.35 19.69 -4.57
CA ASP A 81 13.91 20.44 -5.73
C ASP A 81 14.27 19.67 -7.03
N GLY A 82 13.50 19.87 -8.09
CA GLY A 82 13.76 19.29 -9.41
C GLY A 82 15.00 19.85 -10.11
N ASP A 83 15.53 20.97 -9.62
CA ASP A 83 16.74 21.61 -10.14
C ASP A 83 18.04 21.00 -9.61
N PHE A 84 17.98 20.10 -8.60
CA PHE A 84 19.18 19.44 -8.10
C PHE A 84 19.74 18.42 -9.09
N THR A 85 21.05 18.44 -9.28
CA THR A 85 21.76 17.39 -10.01
C THR A 85 21.83 16.09 -9.17
N ILE A 86 22.04 14.96 -9.84
CA ILE A 86 22.16 13.65 -9.16
C ILE A 86 23.31 13.67 -8.12
N ASP A 87 24.40 14.37 -8.44
CA ASP A 87 25.58 14.50 -7.56
C ASP A 87 25.29 15.32 -6.30
N GLU A 88 24.30 16.21 -6.32
CA GLU A 88 23.83 16.97 -5.15
C GLU A 88 22.79 16.18 -4.34
N LEU A 89 21.93 15.43 -5.03
CA LEU A 89 20.84 14.65 -4.46
C LEU A 89 21.31 13.45 -3.63
N VAL A 90 22.26 12.68 -4.15
CA VAL A 90 22.69 11.41 -3.52
C VAL A 90 23.32 11.63 -2.14
N PRO A 91 24.26 12.58 -1.94
CA PRO A 91 24.83 12.86 -0.62
C PRO A 91 23.80 13.38 0.39
N MET A 92 22.85 14.21 -0.07
CA MET A 92 21.78 14.77 0.77
C MET A 92 20.84 13.66 1.28
N LEU A 93 20.48 12.69 0.44
CA LEU A 93 19.66 11.55 0.81
C LEU A 93 20.35 10.56 1.77
N ILE A 94 21.67 10.40 1.65
CA ILE A 94 22.45 9.50 2.53
C ILE A 94 22.59 10.07 3.95
N THR A 95 22.53 11.40 4.09
CA THR A 95 22.70 12.10 5.38
C THR A 95 21.38 12.32 6.14
N LEU A 96 20.25 11.86 5.58
CA LEU A 96 18.87 12.00 6.09
C LEU A 96 18.39 10.79 6.91
#